data_AF-W5NDX9-F1
#
_entry.id   AF-W5NDX9-F1
#
_cell.length_a   1.000
_cell.length_b   1.000
_cell.length_c   1.000
_cell.angle_alpha   90.00
_cell.angle_beta   90.00
_cell.angle_gamma   90.00
#
_symmetry.space_group_name_H-M   'P 1'
#
loop_
_entity.id
_entity.type
_entity.pdbx_description
1 polymer ?
#
loop_
_entity_poly.entity_id
_entity_poly.type
_entity_poly.pdbx_seq_one_letter_code
_entity_poly.pdbx_strand_id
1 'polypeptide(L)'
;MLSDVLVLHFSQGERRTRVHSLGLRCSRHLVDTFRNSQAETLLSFYCKRAYCAVLDRPLQAVRDELVTELTEALACYRQHCSSTALTHGQLVLPQCLKALPVYVNSLRKSEVLLPGQRSSVPQRLQLRGQLVAMDPAHTAAYFYPELLPLPLCEQSVGDGAPAAAVRCSGSSLDSRGLYLAHSSLALLLWVGEHVPLSVLSQLFNASSFSQLPCGECRLPTLDNPLSLRVRAVIQTLRSCTAFTLKLQVVKQGDHSEEALRHLLVEDKSPNGGASYPDFLYHVHINSLQLLA
;
A
#
# COMPACT_ATOMS: atom_id res chain seq x y z
N MET A 1 -0.10 -32.01 2.53
CA MET A 1 -1.07 -31.48 3.52
C MET A 1 -0.26 -30.74 4.57
N LEU A 2 -0.59 -29.49 4.85
CA LEU A 2 0.02 -28.70 5.92
C LEU A 2 -0.95 -28.68 7.10
N SER A 3 -0.45 -28.94 8.31
CA SER A 3 -1.24 -28.86 9.54
C SER A 3 -0.53 -27.97 10.53
N ASP A 4 -1.23 -26.96 11.02
CA ASP A 4 -0.78 -26.08 12.08
C ASP A 4 -1.62 -26.33 13.34
N VAL A 5 -0.95 -26.45 14.48
CA VAL A 5 -1.56 -26.83 15.77
C VAL A 5 -1.17 -25.81 16.83
N LEU A 6 -2.14 -25.00 17.24
CA LEU A 6 -1.97 -24.05 18.34
C LEU A 6 -2.56 -24.61 19.63
N VAL A 7 -1.78 -24.56 20.70
CA VAL A 7 -2.24 -24.85 22.06
C VAL A 7 -2.42 -23.53 22.78
N LEU A 8 -3.65 -23.25 23.23
CA LEU A 8 -4.05 -22.00 23.86
C LEU A 8 -4.45 -22.24 25.31
N HIS A 9 -3.98 -21.38 26.20
CA HIS A 9 -4.41 -21.33 27.59
C HIS A 9 -5.28 -20.08 27.78
N PHE A 10 -6.54 -20.28 28.15
CA PHE A 10 -7.47 -19.19 28.37
C PHE A 10 -7.34 -18.67 29.81
N SER A 11 -7.72 -17.41 30.03
CA SER A 11 -7.71 -16.77 31.37
C SER A 11 -8.55 -17.53 32.41
N GLN A 12 -9.46 -18.38 31.97
CA GLN A 12 -10.28 -19.27 32.80
C GLN A 12 -9.58 -20.58 33.21
N GLY A 13 -8.31 -20.77 32.84
CA GLY A 13 -7.52 -21.98 33.15
C GLY A 13 -7.73 -23.14 32.15
N GLU A 14 -8.62 -22.99 31.18
CA GLU A 14 -8.85 -24.00 30.16
C GLU A 14 -7.72 -24.06 29.13
N ARG A 15 -7.20 -25.26 28.90
CA ARG A 15 -6.31 -25.57 27.78
C ARG A 15 -7.15 -26.04 26.59
N ARG A 16 -7.10 -25.32 25.47
CA ARG A 16 -7.75 -25.72 24.21
C ARG A 16 -6.73 -25.87 23.09
N THR A 17 -7.02 -26.75 22.15
CA THR A 17 -6.20 -26.94 20.95
C THR A 17 -6.97 -26.49 19.73
N ARG A 18 -6.37 -25.63 18.91
CA ARG A 18 -6.90 -25.20 17.60
C ARG A 18 -6.03 -25.82 16.50
N VAL A 19 -6.67 -26.49 15.55
CA VAL A 19 -5.99 -27.14 14.42
C VAL A 19 -6.46 -26.49 13.12
N HIS A 20 -5.51 -26.06 12.29
CA HIS A 20 -5.75 -25.61 10.92
C HIS A 20 -5.14 -26.61 9.94
N SER A 21 -5.96 -27.20 9.07
CA SER A 21 -5.53 -28.16 8.05
C SER A 21 -5.72 -27.59 6.65
N LEU A 22 -4.64 -27.52 5.87
CA LEU A 22 -4.65 -27.00 4.51
C LEU A 22 -4.15 -28.05 3.50
N GLY A 23 -4.99 -28.34 2.51
CA GLY A 23 -4.63 -29.15 1.34
C GLY A 23 -4.22 -28.26 0.18
N LEU A 24 -2.97 -28.36 -0.27
CA LEU A 24 -2.47 -27.66 -1.46
C LEU A 24 -2.32 -28.65 -2.61
N ARG A 25 -2.59 -28.18 -3.84
CA ARG A 25 -2.37 -28.96 -5.05
C ARG A 25 -0.89 -28.92 -5.42
N CYS A 26 -0.38 -30.03 -5.94
CA CYS A 26 0.95 -30.12 -6.52
C CYS A 26 0.82 -30.22 -8.04
N SER A 27 1.69 -29.53 -8.77
CA SER A 27 1.80 -29.66 -10.23
C SER A 27 3.25 -29.87 -10.64
N ARG A 28 3.45 -30.56 -11.76
CA ARG A 28 4.74 -30.68 -12.45
C ARG A 28 4.91 -29.59 -13.53
N HIS A 29 3.86 -28.83 -13.81
CA HIS A 29 3.87 -27.75 -14.79
C HIS A 29 4.07 -26.41 -14.09
N LEU A 30 5.11 -25.69 -14.50
CA LEU A 30 5.47 -24.40 -13.89
C LEU A 30 4.37 -23.34 -14.03
N VAL A 31 3.60 -23.37 -15.12
CA VAL A 31 2.48 -22.45 -15.36
C VAL A 31 1.42 -22.53 -14.26
N ASP A 32 1.19 -23.73 -13.69
CA ASP A 32 0.24 -23.91 -12.60
C ASP A 32 0.75 -23.26 -11.30
N THR A 33 2.06 -23.26 -11.07
CA THR A 33 2.68 -22.57 -9.92
C THR A 33 2.39 -21.08 -9.99
N PHE A 34 2.64 -20.44 -11.15
CA PHE A 34 2.34 -19.03 -11.34
C PHE A 34 0.84 -18.74 -11.24
N ARG A 35 -0.01 -19.59 -11.84
CA ARG A 35 -1.46 -19.43 -11.82
C ARG A 35 -2.04 -19.46 -10.40
N ASN A 36 -1.50 -20.30 -9.53
CA ASN A 36 -1.97 -20.46 -8.15
C ASN A 36 -1.25 -19.55 -7.13
N SER A 37 -0.37 -18.65 -7.60
CA SER A 37 0.32 -17.69 -6.74
C SER A 37 -0.52 -16.42 -6.52
N GLN A 38 -0.39 -15.82 -5.34
CA GLN A 38 -1.09 -14.60 -4.94
C GLN A 38 -0.10 -13.49 -4.62
N ALA A 39 -0.23 -12.34 -5.27
CA ALA A 39 0.70 -11.22 -5.12
C ALA A 39 0.78 -10.68 -3.69
N GLU A 40 -0.35 -10.56 -2.98
CA GLU A 40 -0.41 -10.05 -1.60
C GLU A 40 0.30 -10.98 -0.62
N THR A 41 0.11 -12.30 -0.77
CA THR A 41 0.78 -13.31 0.04
C THR A 41 2.29 -13.30 -0.19
N LEU A 42 2.73 -13.19 -1.45
CA LEU A 42 4.15 -13.06 -1.79
C LEU A 42 4.75 -11.76 -1.24
N LEU A 43 4.03 -10.64 -1.34
CA LEU A 43 4.44 -9.38 -0.71
C LEU A 43 4.63 -9.55 0.81
N SER A 44 3.67 -10.17 1.49
CA SER A 44 3.76 -10.39 2.95
C SER A 44 4.97 -11.26 3.29
N PHE A 45 5.21 -12.33 2.53
CA PHE A 45 6.40 -13.17 2.66
C PHE A 45 7.69 -12.36 2.46
N TYR A 46 7.80 -11.61 1.36
CA TYR A 46 8.98 -10.80 1.06
C TYR A 46 9.23 -9.72 2.09
N CYS A 47 8.17 -9.05 2.56
CA CYS A 47 8.24 -8.06 3.63
C CYS A 47 8.85 -8.67 4.90
N LYS A 48 8.25 -9.76 5.40
CA LYS A 48 8.71 -10.42 6.63
C LYS A 48 10.14 -10.95 6.50
N ARG A 49 10.47 -11.59 5.38
CA ARG A 49 11.81 -12.10 5.11
C ARG A 49 12.84 -10.98 5.04
N ALA A 50 12.58 -9.91 4.28
CA ALA A 50 13.46 -8.75 4.19
C ALA A 50 13.67 -8.10 5.57
N TYR A 51 12.59 -7.93 6.35
CA TYR A 51 12.63 -7.28 7.65
C TYR A 51 13.29 -8.12 8.75
N CYS A 52 13.34 -9.44 8.60
CA CYS A 52 14.21 -10.29 9.40
C CYS A 52 15.67 -10.14 8.96
N ALA A 53 15.93 -10.17 7.64
CA ALA A 53 17.28 -10.11 7.09
C ALA A 53 18.04 -8.80 7.42
N VAL A 54 17.35 -7.66 7.52
CA VAL A 54 17.99 -6.36 7.85
C VAL A 54 18.62 -6.30 9.24
N LEU A 55 18.35 -7.26 10.11
CA LEU A 55 19.03 -7.34 11.42
C LEU A 55 20.50 -7.73 11.27
N ASP A 56 20.81 -8.55 10.26
CA ASP A 56 22.12 -9.18 10.09
C ASP A 56 22.80 -8.82 8.76
N ARG A 57 22.09 -8.15 7.85
CA ARG A 57 22.56 -7.85 6.49
C ARG A 57 22.40 -6.38 6.12
N PRO A 58 23.27 -5.84 5.25
CA PRO A 58 23.18 -4.46 4.83
C PRO A 58 21.89 -4.21 4.02
N LEU A 59 21.23 -3.08 4.30
CA LEU A 59 19.95 -2.70 3.68
C LEU A 59 19.99 -2.76 2.15
N GLN A 60 21.09 -2.32 1.55
CA GLN A 60 21.26 -2.32 0.10
C GLN A 60 21.21 -3.75 -0.47
N ALA A 61 21.91 -4.71 0.13
CA ALA A 61 21.90 -6.09 -0.34
C ALA A 61 20.50 -6.71 -0.25
N VAL A 62 19.76 -6.45 0.83
CA VAL A 62 18.37 -6.93 0.97
C VAL A 62 17.45 -6.32 -0.09
N ARG A 63 17.63 -5.03 -0.40
CA ARG A 63 16.85 -4.33 -1.44
C ARG A 63 17.15 -4.82 -2.84
N ASP A 64 18.39 -5.19 -3.12
CA ASP A 64 18.81 -5.68 -4.43
C ASP A 64 18.34 -7.12 -4.64
N GLU A 65 18.42 -7.96 -3.60
CA GLU A 65 17.87 -9.33 -3.62
C GLU A 65 16.38 -9.36 -3.97
N LEU A 66 15.58 -8.44 -3.42
CA LEU A 66 14.15 -8.32 -3.78
C LEU A 66 13.94 -8.07 -5.27
N VAL A 67 14.84 -7.31 -5.92
CA VAL A 67 14.75 -7.05 -7.37
C VAL A 67 15.22 -8.26 -8.16
N THR A 68 16.34 -8.86 -7.74
CA THR A 68 16.90 -10.05 -8.38
C THR A 68 15.88 -11.18 -8.44
N GLU A 69 15.28 -11.54 -7.30
CA GLU A 69 14.30 -12.64 -7.27
C GLU A 69 13.03 -12.35 -8.07
N LEU A 70 12.53 -11.09 -8.05
CA LEU A 70 11.40 -10.71 -8.91
C LEU A 70 11.78 -10.85 -10.39
N THR A 71 12.97 -10.40 -10.76
CA THR A 71 13.48 -10.44 -12.13
C THR A 71 13.65 -11.89 -12.61
N GLU A 72 14.25 -12.75 -11.78
CA GLU A 72 14.41 -14.18 -12.05
C GLU A 72 13.06 -14.87 -12.20
N ALA A 73 12.09 -14.59 -11.33
CA ALA A 73 10.75 -15.16 -11.43
C ALA A 73 10.05 -14.76 -12.73
N LEU A 74 10.18 -13.51 -13.17
CA LEU A 74 9.60 -13.03 -14.42
C LEU A 74 10.33 -13.56 -15.66
N ALA A 75 11.66 -13.66 -15.62
CA ALA A 75 12.45 -14.28 -16.68
C ALA A 75 12.07 -15.76 -16.84
N CYS A 76 11.95 -16.49 -15.73
CA CYS A 76 11.52 -17.89 -15.69
C CYS A 76 10.10 -18.06 -16.27
N TYR A 77 9.15 -17.19 -15.90
CA TYR A 77 7.81 -17.19 -16.49
C TYR A 77 7.83 -16.95 -18.00
N ARG A 78 8.62 -15.96 -18.46
CA ARG A 78 8.76 -15.64 -19.88
C ARG A 78 9.33 -16.82 -20.67
N GLN A 79 10.35 -17.49 -20.14
CA GLN A 79 11.03 -18.59 -20.82
C GLN A 79 10.16 -19.85 -20.96
N HIS A 80 9.33 -20.14 -19.95
CA HIS A 80 8.69 -21.45 -19.83
C HIS A 80 7.16 -21.45 -19.88
N CYS A 81 6.51 -20.30 -19.68
CA CYS A 81 5.04 -20.21 -19.56
C CYS A 81 4.39 -19.29 -20.59
N SER A 82 5.15 -18.39 -21.23
CA SER A 82 4.62 -17.47 -22.24
C SER A 82 4.50 -18.15 -23.60
N SER A 83 3.30 -18.21 -24.15
CA SER A 83 3.06 -18.65 -25.55
C SER A 83 3.34 -17.55 -26.57
N THR A 84 3.43 -16.29 -26.12
CA THR A 84 3.80 -15.16 -26.98
C THR A 84 5.25 -15.35 -27.40
N ALA A 85 5.48 -15.45 -28.71
CA ALA A 85 6.83 -15.42 -29.28
C ALA A 85 7.60 -14.24 -28.68
N LEU A 86 8.89 -14.47 -28.43
CA LEU A 86 9.83 -13.66 -27.63
C LEU A 86 10.04 -12.23 -28.16
N THR A 87 9.00 -11.40 -28.28
CA THR A 87 9.14 -10.02 -28.71
C THR A 87 9.90 -9.26 -27.62
N HIS A 88 11.15 -8.88 -27.90
CA HIS A 88 12.06 -8.29 -26.92
C HIS A 88 11.58 -6.94 -26.34
N GLY A 89 10.60 -6.29 -26.98
CA GLY A 89 10.05 -5.00 -26.53
C GLY A 89 8.95 -5.07 -25.45
N GLN A 90 8.47 -6.27 -25.05
CA GLN A 90 7.36 -6.40 -24.11
C GLN A 90 7.77 -7.11 -22.83
N LEU A 91 7.43 -6.52 -21.67
CA LEU A 91 7.49 -7.20 -20.38
C LEU A 91 6.26 -8.09 -20.22
N VAL A 92 6.47 -9.39 -20.02
CA VAL A 92 5.39 -10.37 -19.89
C VAL A 92 5.21 -10.72 -18.41
N LEU A 93 4.02 -10.45 -17.87
CA LEU A 93 3.68 -10.71 -16.47
C LEU A 93 2.57 -11.78 -16.36
N PRO A 94 2.66 -12.71 -15.39
CA PRO A 94 1.53 -13.56 -15.02
C PRO A 94 0.36 -12.71 -14.52
N GLN A 95 -0.86 -13.04 -14.95
CA GLN A 95 -2.07 -12.27 -14.57
C GLN A 95 -2.22 -12.11 -13.05
N CYS A 96 -1.96 -13.19 -12.31
CA CYS A 96 -2.07 -13.26 -10.84
C CYS A 96 -0.99 -12.44 -10.12
N LEU A 97 0.10 -12.11 -10.80
CA LEU A 97 1.26 -11.40 -10.26
C LEU A 97 1.42 -10.01 -10.86
N LYS A 98 0.42 -9.48 -11.59
CA LYS A 98 0.48 -8.13 -12.17
C LYS A 98 0.74 -7.02 -11.16
N ALA A 99 0.26 -7.19 -9.92
CA ALA A 99 0.49 -6.24 -8.82
C ALA A 99 1.84 -6.45 -8.10
N LEU A 100 2.48 -7.60 -8.28
CA LEU A 100 3.72 -7.93 -7.55
C LEU A 100 4.85 -6.92 -7.81
N PRO A 101 5.11 -6.44 -9.04
CA PRO A 101 6.14 -5.43 -9.28
C PRO A 101 5.90 -4.12 -8.52
N VAL A 102 4.67 -3.61 -8.47
CA VAL A 102 4.39 -2.36 -7.74
C VAL A 102 4.52 -2.55 -6.23
N TYR A 103 4.10 -3.71 -5.72
CA TYR A 103 4.28 -4.08 -4.32
C TYR A 103 5.74 -4.18 -3.91
N VAL A 104 6.57 -4.87 -4.70
CA VAL A 104 8.02 -4.97 -4.45
C VAL A 104 8.68 -3.60 -4.54
N ASN A 105 8.30 -2.76 -5.51
CA ASN A 105 8.83 -1.40 -5.59
C ASN A 105 8.47 -0.58 -4.34
N SER A 106 7.24 -0.68 -3.86
CA SER A 106 6.79 -0.01 -2.64
C SER A 106 7.55 -0.51 -1.40
N LEU A 107 7.70 -1.83 -1.23
CA LEU A 107 8.47 -2.43 -0.14
C LEU A 107 9.92 -1.93 -0.13
N ARG A 108 10.58 -1.85 -1.30
CA ARG A 108 11.95 -1.32 -1.44
C ARG A 108 12.08 0.15 -1.08
N LYS A 109 10.98 0.90 -1.10
CA LYS A 109 10.87 2.30 -0.69
C LYS A 109 10.41 2.47 0.75
N SER A 110 10.17 1.37 1.47
CA SER A 110 9.76 1.44 2.88
C SER A 110 10.82 2.08 3.75
N GLU A 111 10.38 2.78 4.81
CA GLU A 111 11.29 3.40 5.77
C GLU A 111 12.19 2.39 6.47
N VAL A 112 11.76 1.13 6.59
CA VAL A 112 12.59 0.06 7.18
C VAL A 112 13.76 -0.31 6.26
N LEU A 113 13.59 -0.27 4.93
CA LEU A 113 14.66 -0.64 3.99
C LEU A 113 15.46 0.56 3.46
N LEU A 114 14.87 1.75 3.38
CA LEU A 114 15.59 2.92 2.90
C LEU A 114 16.60 3.41 3.95
N PRO A 115 17.80 3.85 3.56
CA PRO A 115 18.72 4.55 4.44
C PRO A 115 18.20 5.97 4.70
N GLY A 116 17.14 6.10 5.50
CA GLY A 116 16.50 7.38 5.78
C GLY A 116 17.24 8.18 6.84
N GLN A 117 17.46 9.47 6.59
CA GLN A 117 17.92 10.47 7.56
C GLN A 117 16.78 11.04 8.43
N ARG A 118 15.51 10.75 8.07
CA ARG A 118 14.31 11.38 8.64
C ARG A 118 13.64 10.55 9.74
N SER A 119 13.79 9.22 9.73
CA SER A 119 13.23 8.35 10.74
C SER A 119 14.30 7.85 11.70
N SER A 120 14.04 7.99 12.99
CA SER A 120 14.92 7.49 14.04
C SER A 120 14.93 5.96 14.06
N VAL A 121 16.02 5.37 14.55
CA VAL A 121 16.13 3.90 14.69
C VAL A 121 14.96 3.29 15.47
N PRO A 122 14.50 3.87 16.60
CA PRO A 122 13.32 3.36 17.32
C PRO A 122 12.04 3.35 16.48
N GLN A 123 11.77 4.40 15.71
CA GLN A 123 10.59 4.47 14.83
C GLN A 123 10.62 3.37 13.76
N ARG A 124 11.79 3.13 13.16
CA ARG A 124 11.97 2.07 12.16
C ARG A 124 11.80 0.68 12.76
N LEU A 125 12.30 0.45 13.97
CA LEU A 125 12.13 -0.81 14.70
C LEU A 125 10.66 -1.05 15.08
N GLN A 126 9.95 0.00 15.53
CA GLN A 126 8.52 -0.06 15.81
C GLN A 126 7.72 -0.41 14.56
N LEU A 127 7.97 0.30 13.45
CA LEU A 127 7.30 0.07 12.17
C LEU A 127 7.56 -1.35 11.66
N ARG A 128 8.81 -1.82 11.74
CA ARG A 128 9.17 -3.21 11.44
C ARG A 128 8.34 -4.19 12.27
N GLY A 129 8.26 -3.98 13.59
CA GLY A 129 7.49 -4.85 14.49
C GLY A 129 6.01 -4.91 14.13
N GLN A 130 5.41 -3.76 13.81
CA GLN A 130 4.01 -3.69 13.37
C GLN A 130 3.79 -4.45 12.06
N LEU A 131 4.65 -4.25 11.06
CA LEU A 131 4.48 -4.86 9.73
C LEU A 131 4.75 -6.37 9.72
N VAL A 132 5.69 -6.86 10.54
CA VAL A 132 5.94 -8.32 10.66
C VAL A 132 4.73 -9.04 11.26
N ALA A 133 3.98 -8.37 12.14
CA ALA A 133 2.79 -8.90 12.79
C ALA A 133 1.52 -8.87 11.92
N MET A 134 1.51 -8.13 10.80
CA MET A 134 0.34 -8.02 9.94
C MET A 134 0.05 -9.30 9.15
N ASP A 135 -1.22 -9.49 8.81
CA ASP A 135 -1.65 -10.47 7.83
C ASP A 135 -1.38 -9.98 6.39
N PRO A 136 -1.57 -10.83 5.36
CA PRO A 136 -1.33 -10.44 3.98
C PRO A 136 -2.17 -9.25 3.50
N ALA A 137 -3.45 -9.17 3.87
CA ALA A 137 -4.35 -8.12 3.42
C ALA A 137 -3.94 -6.73 3.96
N HIS A 138 -3.64 -6.64 5.25
CA HIS A 138 -3.15 -5.42 5.87
C HIS A 138 -1.73 -5.07 5.41
N THR A 139 -0.89 -6.07 5.10
CA THR A 139 0.42 -5.81 4.51
C THR A 139 0.28 -5.19 3.12
N ALA A 140 -0.64 -5.71 2.28
CA ALA A 140 -0.93 -5.17 0.97
C ALA A 140 -1.48 -3.74 1.05
N ALA A 141 -2.46 -3.48 1.91
CA ALA A 141 -3.04 -2.15 2.14
C ALA A 141 -2.03 -1.14 2.72
N TYR A 142 -0.97 -1.59 3.38
CA TYR A 142 0.12 -0.71 3.80
C TYR A 142 1.03 -0.32 2.61
N PHE A 143 1.43 -1.29 1.79
CA PHE A 143 2.36 -1.03 0.67
C PHE A 143 1.69 -0.50 -0.59
N TYR A 144 0.39 -0.66 -0.77
CA TYR A 144 -0.38 0.03 -1.78
C TYR A 144 -1.67 0.53 -1.14
N PRO A 145 -1.64 1.76 -0.58
CA PRO A 145 -2.80 2.32 0.09
C PRO A 145 -3.94 2.59 -0.89
N GLU A 146 -5.13 2.83 -0.35
CA GLU A 146 -6.26 3.28 -1.15
C GLU A 146 -6.31 4.80 -1.18
N LEU A 147 -6.37 5.37 -2.39
CA LEU A 147 -6.58 6.80 -2.58
C LEU A 147 -7.99 7.03 -3.14
N LEU A 148 -8.90 7.45 -2.28
CA LEU A 148 -10.33 7.55 -2.57
C LEU A 148 -10.71 9.01 -2.84
N PRO A 149 -11.14 9.37 -4.06
CA PRO A 149 -11.68 10.70 -4.32
C PRO A 149 -13.03 10.86 -3.61
N LEU A 150 -13.20 11.98 -2.92
CA LEU A 150 -14.44 12.30 -2.23
C LEU A 150 -15.40 13.06 -3.16
N PRO A 151 -16.67 12.62 -3.28
CA PRO A 151 -17.65 13.33 -4.08
C PRO A 151 -17.99 14.69 -3.45
N LEU A 152 -17.80 15.77 -4.20
CA LEU A 152 -18.06 17.14 -3.74
C LEU A 152 -19.53 17.58 -3.91
N CYS A 153 -20.34 16.83 -4.67
CA CYS A 153 -21.74 17.12 -4.94
C CYS A 153 -22.65 15.93 -4.54
N GLU A 154 -23.94 16.21 -4.36
CA GLU A 154 -24.96 15.20 -4.01
C GLU A 154 -25.39 14.33 -5.21
N GLN A 155 -25.29 14.86 -6.43
CA GLN A 155 -25.80 14.20 -7.63
C GLN A 155 -24.90 13.08 -8.16
N SER A 156 -23.67 12.93 -7.64
CA SER A 156 -22.64 12.09 -8.26
C SER A 156 -22.56 10.65 -7.76
N VAL A 157 -23.30 10.25 -6.71
CA VAL A 157 -23.28 8.83 -6.28
C VAL A 157 -24.62 8.43 -5.67
N GLY A 158 -25.34 7.56 -6.37
CA GLY A 158 -26.38 6.75 -5.74
C GLY A 158 -25.72 5.85 -4.69
N ASP A 159 -26.25 5.91 -3.48
CA ASP A 159 -25.92 4.99 -2.38
C ASP A 159 -24.55 5.16 -1.70
N GLY A 160 -24.19 6.39 -1.29
CA GLY A 160 -23.26 6.65 -0.16
C GLY A 160 -21.82 6.10 -0.21
N ALA A 161 -21.46 5.34 -1.25
CA ALA A 161 -20.19 4.67 -1.38
C ALA A 161 -19.11 5.64 -1.90
N PRO A 162 -17.86 5.55 -1.39
CA PRO A 162 -16.76 6.29 -1.97
C PRO A 162 -16.58 5.90 -3.45
N ALA A 163 -16.16 6.86 -4.28
CA ALA A 163 -15.82 6.58 -5.67
C ALA A 163 -14.65 5.59 -5.76
N ALA A 164 -14.53 4.91 -6.90
CA ALA A 164 -13.46 3.94 -7.12
C ALA A 164 -12.08 4.55 -6.81
N ALA A 165 -11.23 3.78 -6.12
CA ALA A 165 -9.89 4.21 -5.77
C ALA A 165 -9.09 4.59 -7.02
N VAL A 166 -8.33 5.68 -6.92
CA VAL A 166 -7.39 6.13 -7.96
C VAL A 166 -5.98 5.62 -7.64
N ARG A 167 -5.08 5.71 -8.62
CA ARG A 167 -3.70 5.25 -8.46
C ARG A 167 -2.96 6.11 -7.42
N CYS A 168 -2.05 5.47 -6.70
CA CYS A 168 -1.20 6.14 -5.71
C CYS A 168 -0.06 6.94 -6.36
N SER A 169 -0.41 7.95 -7.15
CA SER A 169 0.50 8.91 -7.80
C SER A 169 -0.05 10.32 -7.67
N GLY A 170 0.84 11.31 -7.51
CA GLY A 170 0.48 12.72 -7.48
C GLY A 170 -0.18 13.20 -8.78
N SER A 171 0.07 12.51 -9.90
CA SER A 171 -0.62 12.76 -11.17
C SER A 171 -2.13 12.44 -11.14
N SER A 172 -2.59 11.67 -10.15
CA SER A 172 -4.01 11.33 -9.95
C SER A 172 -4.74 12.32 -9.04
N LEU A 173 -4.02 13.28 -8.43
CA LEU A 173 -4.58 14.30 -7.56
C LEU A 173 -4.91 15.57 -8.37
N ASP A 174 -6.14 16.06 -8.24
CA ASP A 174 -6.58 17.34 -8.79
C ASP A 174 -6.61 18.39 -7.66
N SER A 175 -6.00 19.57 -7.89
CA SER A 175 -6.02 20.71 -6.96
C SER A 175 -7.43 21.20 -6.60
N ARG A 176 -8.48 20.83 -7.35
CA ARG A 176 -9.87 21.16 -7.06
C ARG A 176 -10.59 20.09 -6.23
N GLY A 177 -9.94 18.96 -5.96
CA GLY A 177 -10.51 17.78 -5.35
C GLY A 177 -10.19 17.60 -3.87
N LEU A 178 -10.90 16.66 -3.26
CA LEU A 178 -10.64 16.12 -1.93
C LEU A 178 -10.38 14.63 -2.04
N TYR A 179 -9.37 14.14 -1.33
CA TYR A 179 -8.98 12.73 -1.41
C TYR A 179 -8.72 12.17 -0.02
N LEU A 180 -9.25 10.98 0.26
CA LEU A 180 -8.88 10.19 1.44
C LEU A 180 -7.81 9.18 1.05
N ALA A 181 -6.62 9.29 1.65
CA ALA A 181 -5.61 8.26 1.58
C ALA A 181 -5.72 7.35 2.81
N HIS A 182 -6.03 6.08 2.59
CA HIS A 182 -6.22 5.08 3.63
C HIS A 182 -5.18 3.96 3.49
N SER A 183 -4.47 3.67 4.57
CA SER A 183 -3.56 2.53 4.71
C SER A 183 -3.77 1.87 6.07
N SER A 184 -3.17 0.70 6.27
CA SER A 184 -3.24 -0.02 7.55
C SER A 184 -2.75 0.76 8.77
N LEU A 185 -1.94 1.82 8.59
CA LEU A 185 -1.36 2.61 9.68
C LEU A 185 -1.61 4.13 9.56
N ALA A 186 -2.24 4.60 8.48
CA ALA A 186 -2.43 6.03 8.23
C ALA A 186 -3.78 6.32 7.58
N LEU A 187 -4.41 7.42 8.00
CA LEU A 187 -5.62 7.96 7.40
C LEU A 187 -5.44 9.47 7.17
N LEU A 188 -5.26 9.86 5.92
CA LEU A 188 -5.03 11.25 5.54
C LEU A 188 -6.22 11.78 4.73
N LEU A 189 -6.63 13.01 5.00
CA LEU A 189 -7.52 13.79 4.14
C LEU A 189 -6.69 14.87 3.45
N TRP A 190 -6.43 14.68 2.16
CA TRP A 190 -5.76 15.67 1.34
C TRP A 190 -6.77 16.66 0.78
N VAL A 191 -6.43 17.94 0.88
CA VAL A 191 -7.24 19.08 0.42
C VAL A 191 -6.46 19.86 -0.62
N GLY A 192 -6.99 19.92 -1.84
CA GLY A 192 -6.42 20.70 -2.93
C GLY A 192 -6.55 22.21 -2.70
N GLU A 193 -5.60 22.97 -3.24
CA GLU A 193 -5.51 24.43 -3.11
C GLU A 193 -6.70 25.18 -3.73
N HIS A 194 -7.30 24.60 -4.77
CA HIS A 194 -8.39 25.20 -5.55
C HIS A 194 -9.75 24.56 -5.26
N VAL A 195 -9.90 23.90 -4.10
CA VAL A 195 -11.19 23.38 -3.64
C VAL A 195 -12.17 24.55 -3.43
N PRO A 196 -13.43 24.46 -3.88
CA PRO A 196 -14.41 25.52 -3.70
C PRO A 196 -14.63 25.90 -2.23
N LEU A 197 -14.73 27.21 -1.94
CA LEU A 197 -14.95 27.71 -0.57
C LEU A 197 -16.22 27.15 0.08
N SER A 198 -17.26 26.83 -0.71
CA SER A 198 -18.48 26.18 -0.23
C SER A 198 -18.19 24.82 0.42
N VAL A 199 -17.30 24.03 -0.18
CA VAL A 199 -16.87 22.73 0.33
C VAL A 199 -16.06 22.90 1.61
N LEU A 200 -15.15 23.88 1.66
CA LEU A 200 -14.33 24.15 2.85
C LEU A 200 -15.18 24.61 4.04
N SER A 201 -16.16 25.47 3.79
CA SER A 201 -17.14 25.90 4.79
C SER A 201 -17.98 24.72 5.30
N GLN A 202 -18.48 23.86 4.40
CA GLN A 202 -19.28 22.70 4.76
C GLN A 202 -18.50 21.60 5.51
N LEU A 203 -17.20 21.42 5.25
CA LEU A 203 -16.41 20.37 5.89
C LEU A 203 -15.63 20.82 7.12
N PHE A 204 -15.08 22.03 7.09
CA PHE A 204 -14.16 22.54 8.11
C PHE A 204 -14.68 23.76 8.86
N ASN A 205 -15.83 24.32 8.45
CA ASN A 205 -16.30 25.63 8.91
C ASN A 205 -15.25 26.75 8.70
N ALA A 206 -14.44 26.61 7.65
CA ALA A 206 -13.36 27.53 7.33
C ALA A 206 -13.78 28.52 6.23
N SER A 207 -13.31 29.77 6.32
CA SER A 207 -13.63 30.82 5.33
C SER A 207 -12.57 30.94 4.22
N SER A 208 -11.42 30.28 4.37
CA SER A 208 -10.35 30.24 3.38
C SER A 208 -9.53 28.95 3.49
N PHE A 209 -8.80 28.60 2.43
CA PHE A 209 -7.85 27.47 2.43
C PHE A 209 -6.74 27.63 3.48
N SER A 210 -6.27 28.86 3.72
CA SER A 210 -5.23 29.17 4.69
C SER A 210 -5.63 28.87 6.14
N GLN A 211 -6.93 28.96 6.48
CA GLN A 211 -7.46 28.70 7.81
C GLN A 211 -7.66 27.21 8.12
N LEU A 212 -7.43 26.33 7.15
CA LEU A 212 -7.63 24.90 7.34
C LEU A 212 -6.66 24.32 8.38
N PRO A 213 -7.13 23.42 9.25
CA PRO A 213 -6.27 22.70 10.19
C PRO A 213 -5.25 21.87 9.40
N CYS A 214 -4.06 21.70 9.98
CA CYS A 214 -2.98 20.94 9.39
C CYS A 214 -2.49 19.90 10.40
N GLY A 215 -2.25 18.67 9.95
CA GLY A 215 -1.83 17.57 10.82
C GLY A 215 -2.99 16.84 11.50
N GLU A 216 -2.74 16.21 12.64
CA GLU A 216 -3.74 15.43 13.38
C GLU A 216 -4.91 16.32 13.81
N CYS A 217 -6.11 16.00 13.33
CA CYS A 217 -7.30 16.75 13.70
C CYS A 217 -8.57 15.88 13.70
N ARG A 218 -9.62 16.43 14.31
CA ARG A 218 -10.98 15.89 14.23
C ARG A 218 -11.80 16.84 13.37
N LEU A 219 -12.52 16.29 12.40
CA LEU A 219 -13.45 17.09 11.61
C LEU A 219 -14.56 17.66 12.52
N PRO A 220 -14.98 18.91 12.31
CA PRO A 220 -16.10 19.48 13.05
C PRO A 220 -17.39 18.70 12.75
N THR A 221 -18.26 18.62 13.76
CA THR A 221 -19.57 17.98 13.62
C THR A 221 -20.51 19.03 13.05
N LEU A 222 -20.71 18.98 11.73
CA LEU A 222 -21.58 19.91 11.01
C LEU A 222 -22.76 19.13 10.40
N ASP A 223 -23.95 19.71 10.54
CA ASP A 223 -25.21 19.11 10.07
C ASP A 223 -25.46 19.51 8.61
N ASN A 224 -24.59 19.01 7.74
CA ASN A 224 -24.75 19.13 6.29
C ASN A 224 -24.42 17.80 5.60
N PRO A 225 -24.98 17.55 4.40
CA PRO A 225 -24.89 16.26 3.72
C PRO A 225 -23.46 15.86 3.37
N LEU A 226 -22.58 16.82 3.06
CA LEU A 226 -21.18 16.56 2.73
C LEU A 226 -20.39 16.13 3.98
N SER A 227 -20.51 16.86 5.09
CA SER A 227 -19.87 16.54 6.38
C SER A 227 -20.33 15.18 6.92
N LEU A 228 -21.64 14.90 6.88
CA LEU A 228 -22.17 13.62 7.32
C LEU A 228 -21.59 12.45 6.50
N ARG A 229 -21.53 12.61 5.18
CA ARG A 229 -21.00 11.58 4.27
C ARG A 229 -19.50 11.33 4.47
N VAL A 230 -18.69 12.40 4.50
CA VAL A 230 -17.24 12.28 4.71
C VAL A 230 -16.93 11.67 6.08
N ARG A 231 -17.65 12.07 7.13
CA ARG A 231 -17.54 11.46 8.46
C ARG A 231 -17.95 10.00 8.47
N ALA A 232 -19.02 9.63 7.75
CA ALA A 232 -19.45 8.24 7.63
C ALA A 232 -18.38 7.37 6.94
N VAL A 233 -17.81 7.83 5.82
CA VAL A 233 -16.71 7.13 5.12
C VAL A 233 -15.50 6.97 6.04
N ILE A 234 -15.07 8.04 6.72
CA ILE A 234 -13.97 7.99 7.68
C ILE A 234 -14.24 6.98 8.80
N GLN A 235 -15.47 6.92 9.29
CA GLN A 235 -15.86 5.99 10.35
C GLN A 235 -15.84 4.54 9.87
N THR A 236 -16.34 4.26 8.67
CA THR A 236 -16.26 2.94 8.03
C THR A 236 -14.81 2.49 7.88
N LEU A 237 -13.95 3.37 7.36
CA LEU A 237 -12.53 3.07 7.19
C LEU A 237 -11.83 2.79 8.53
N ARG A 238 -12.18 3.50 9.60
CA ARG A 238 -11.66 3.25 10.95
C ARG A 238 -12.12 1.92 11.53
N SER A 239 -13.31 1.45 11.19
CA SER A 239 -13.80 0.14 11.65
C SER A 239 -13.15 -1.04 10.94
N CYS A 240 -12.56 -0.82 9.76
CA CYS A 240 -11.91 -1.86 8.98
C CYS A 240 -10.49 -2.20 9.48
N THR A 241 -9.94 -1.41 10.42
CA THR A 241 -8.55 -1.53 10.86
C THR A 241 -8.44 -1.97 12.30
N ALA A 242 -7.49 -2.86 12.59
CA ALA A 242 -7.20 -3.32 13.95
C ALA A 242 -6.68 -2.20 14.89
N PHE A 243 -6.16 -1.11 14.32
CA PHE A 243 -5.63 0.04 15.04
C PHE A 243 -6.53 1.26 14.86
N THR A 244 -6.71 2.07 15.90
CA THR A 244 -7.44 3.33 15.78
C THR A 244 -6.63 4.35 14.98
N LEU A 245 -7.01 4.56 13.73
CA LEU A 245 -6.37 5.56 12.87
C LEU A 245 -6.82 6.98 13.21
N LYS A 246 -5.85 7.83 13.57
CA LYS A 246 -6.07 9.27 13.69
C LYS A 246 -6.12 9.88 12.30
N LEU A 247 -7.09 10.78 12.11
CA LEU A 247 -7.20 11.53 10.86
C LEU A 247 -6.13 12.63 10.85
N GLN A 248 -5.39 12.74 9.76
CA GLN A 248 -4.51 13.88 9.51
C GLN A 248 -5.00 14.64 8.30
N VAL A 249 -5.14 15.96 8.42
CA VAL A 249 -5.47 16.83 7.28
C VAL A 249 -4.19 17.34 6.66
N VAL A 250 -4.09 17.15 5.35
CA VAL A 250 -2.94 17.51 4.54
C VAL A 250 -3.38 18.54 3.51
N LYS A 251 -2.68 19.67 3.46
CA LYS A 251 -2.97 20.76 2.53
C LYS A 251 -1.97 20.72 1.38
N GLN A 252 -2.46 20.88 0.16
CA GLN A 252 -1.59 21.02 -1.00
C GLN A 252 -0.62 22.20 -0.82
N GLY A 253 0.67 21.96 -1.08
CA GLY A 253 1.73 22.97 -0.96
C GLY A 253 2.19 23.24 0.47
N ASP A 254 1.62 22.60 1.49
CA ASP A 254 2.04 22.72 2.88
C ASP A 254 3.04 21.62 3.27
N HIS A 255 3.80 21.83 4.34
CA HIS A 255 4.79 20.86 4.85
C HIS A 255 4.19 19.48 5.19
N SER A 256 2.90 19.44 5.55
CA SER A 256 2.18 18.18 5.81
C SER A 256 2.04 17.29 4.58
N GLU A 257 2.21 17.83 3.37
CA GLU A 257 2.14 17.07 2.13
C GLU A 257 3.22 16.00 2.04
N GLU A 258 4.32 16.14 2.79
CA GLU A 258 5.33 15.09 2.93
C GLU A 258 4.73 13.75 3.39
N ALA A 259 3.78 13.76 4.33
CA ALA A 259 3.11 12.54 4.81
C ALA A 259 2.33 11.84 3.68
N LEU A 260 1.68 12.61 2.79
CA LEU A 260 0.99 12.07 1.62
C LEU A 260 2.00 11.50 0.61
N ARG A 261 3.12 12.18 0.37
CA ARG A 261 4.13 11.72 -0.60
C ARG A 261 4.68 10.33 -0.28
N HIS A 262 4.69 9.92 0.98
CA HIS A 262 5.04 8.55 1.38
C HIS A 262 3.99 7.50 0.97
N LEU A 263 2.73 7.89 0.85
CA LEU A 263 1.63 7.03 0.40
C LEU A 263 1.49 7.00 -1.14
N LEU A 264 2.10 7.95 -1.86
CA LEU A 264 2.14 7.97 -3.33
C LEU A 264 3.21 7.01 -3.87
N VAL A 265 2.97 5.70 -3.64
CA VAL A 265 3.94 4.63 -3.86
C VAL A 265 4.29 4.36 -5.33
N GLU A 266 3.62 5.00 -6.29
CA GLU A 266 4.02 4.91 -7.70
C GLU A 266 5.05 5.96 -8.11
N ASP A 267 5.15 7.05 -7.35
CA ASP A 267 6.05 8.16 -7.68
C ASP A 267 7.49 7.87 -7.19
N LYS A 268 8.42 8.72 -7.62
CA LYS A 268 9.78 8.73 -7.10
C LYS A 268 9.75 9.15 -5.63
N SER A 269 10.34 8.34 -4.75
CA SER A 269 10.35 8.65 -3.32
C SER A 269 11.32 9.79 -3.00
N PRO A 270 10.95 10.74 -2.12
CA PRO A 270 11.84 11.81 -1.68
C PRO A 270 13.07 11.28 -0.94
N ASN A 271 12.97 10.10 -0.31
CA ASN A 271 14.03 9.46 0.44
C ASN A 271 14.87 8.47 -0.41
N GLY A 272 14.68 8.49 -1.73
CA GLY A 272 15.33 7.58 -2.67
C GLY A 272 14.47 6.38 -3.04
N GLY A 273 14.77 5.80 -4.21
CA GLY A 273 13.96 4.77 -4.85
C GLY A 273 13.24 5.30 -6.10
N ALA A 274 13.16 4.43 -7.11
CA ALA A 274 12.66 4.77 -8.43
C ALA A 274 11.12 4.90 -8.46
N SER A 275 10.60 5.62 -9.46
CA SER A 275 9.17 5.57 -9.77
C SER A 275 8.76 4.17 -10.24
N TYR A 276 7.48 3.86 -10.25
CA TYR A 276 6.99 2.57 -10.75
C TYR A 276 7.34 2.32 -12.23
N PRO A 277 7.18 3.29 -13.15
CA PRO A 277 7.64 3.13 -14.54
C PRO A 277 9.15 2.85 -14.66
N ASP A 278 9.99 3.61 -13.93
CA ASP A 278 11.45 3.42 -13.94
C ASP A 278 11.83 2.03 -13.41
N PHE A 279 11.13 1.58 -12.35
CA PHE A 279 11.34 0.26 -11.76
C PHE A 279 10.95 -0.86 -12.74
N LEU A 280 9.81 -0.75 -13.42
CA LEU A 280 9.40 -1.72 -14.43
C LEU A 280 10.40 -1.78 -15.59
N TYR A 281 10.91 -0.63 -16.03
CA TYR A 281 11.94 -0.58 -17.07
C TYR A 281 13.20 -1.33 -16.63
N HIS A 282 13.69 -1.08 -15.41
CA HIS A 282 14.86 -1.77 -14.86
C HIS A 282 14.65 -3.30 -14.76
N VAL A 283 13.49 -3.74 -14.25
CA VAL A 283 13.14 -5.16 -14.18
C VAL A 283 13.07 -5.79 -15.57
N HIS A 284 12.50 -5.08 -16.55
CA HIS A 284 12.42 -5.56 -17.94
C HIS A 284 13.81 -5.79 -18.54
N ILE A 285 14.70 -4.78 -18.45
CA ILE A 285 16.07 -4.89 -18.98
C ILE A 285 16.83 -6.04 -18.33
N ASN A 286 16.79 -6.16 -17.00
CA ASN A 286 17.50 -7.24 -16.31
C ASN A 286 16.91 -8.61 -16.63
N SER A 287 15.59 -8.72 -16.82
CA SER A 287 14.95 -9.98 -17.20
C SER A 287 15.38 -10.45 -18.58
N LEU A 288 15.67 -9.53 -19.51
CA LEU A 288 16.21 -9.86 -20.83
C LEU A 288 17.68 -10.30 -20.76
N GLN A 289 18.48 -9.68 -19.88
CA GLN A 289 19.89 -10.07 -19.68
C GLN A 289 20.02 -11.49 -19.13
N LEU A 290 19.09 -11.94 -18.29
CA LEU A 290 19.08 -13.33 -17.78
C LEU A 290 18.72 -14.37 -18.85
N LEU A 291 18.14 -13.94 -19.97
CA LEU A 291 17.70 -14.81 -21.06
C LEU A 291 18.64 -14.77 -22.28
N ALA A 292 19.64 -13.89 -22.25
CA ALA A 292 20.68 -13.76 -23.27
C ALA A 292 21.84 -14.73 -22.98
#